data_AF-A0A378AMX5-F1
#
_entry.id   AF-A0A378AMX5-F1
#
_cell.length_a   1.000
_cell.length_b   1.000
_cell.length_c   1.000
_cell.angle_alpha   90.00
_cell.angle_beta   90.00
_cell.angle_gamma   90.00
#
_symmetry.space_group_name_H-M   'P 1'
#
loop_
_entity.id
_entity.type
_entity.pdbx_description
1 polymer ?
#
loop_
_entity_poly.entity_id
_entity_poly.type
_entity_poly.pdbx_seq_one_letter_code
_entity_poly.pdbx_strand_id
1 'polypeptide(L)'
;MLLPWLILIPFIGGFLCWQTERFGVKVPRWIALITMGLTLVLGLQLWMQGGYSLTQSAGIPQWQSEFVLPWIPRFGISIHLAIDGLSLLMVVLTGLLGVLAVLCSWREIEKYQGFFHLNLMWILGGVIGVFLAIDMFLFFFFWEMMLVPMYFLIALWGHKASDGKNAYHSGHQVLHLYPGERSGDADCHSGAGLRPLQRHRRVDLQL
;
A
#
# COMPACT_ATOMS: atom_id res chain seq x y z
N MET A 1 -8.80 -11.60 -27.49
CA MET A 1 -7.47 -11.00 -27.77
C MET A 1 -7.12 -9.80 -26.88
N LEU A 2 -8.06 -9.14 -26.20
CA LEU A 2 -7.78 -7.98 -25.33
C LEU A 2 -7.35 -8.35 -23.90
N LEU A 3 -7.63 -9.59 -23.46
CA LEU A 3 -7.38 -10.04 -22.08
C LEU A 3 -5.93 -9.88 -21.60
N PRO A 4 -4.89 -10.26 -22.39
CA PRO A 4 -3.52 -10.06 -21.95
C PRO A 4 -3.17 -8.59 -21.75
N TRP A 5 -3.76 -7.68 -22.53
CA TRP A 5 -3.50 -6.25 -22.43
C TRP A 5 -4.03 -5.63 -21.14
N LEU A 6 -5.14 -6.13 -20.60
CA LEU A 6 -5.67 -5.70 -19.31
C LEU A 6 -4.68 -5.93 -18.16
N ILE A 7 -3.88 -6.99 -18.26
CA ILE A 7 -2.85 -7.34 -17.27
C ILE A 7 -1.56 -6.57 -17.60
N LEU A 8 -1.11 -6.62 -18.85
CA LEU A 8 0.17 -6.03 -19.27
C LEU A 8 0.24 -4.51 -19.07
N ILE A 9 -0.85 -3.77 -19.29
CA ILE A 9 -0.85 -2.30 -19.17
C ILE A 9 -0.50 -1.84 -17.75
N PRO A 10 -1.12 -2.37 -16.67
CA PRO A 10 -0.69 -2.10 -15.30
C PRO A 10 0.77 -2.50 -15.04
N PHE A 11 1.22 -3.68 -15.46
CA PHE A 11 2.61 -4.12 -15.21
C PHE A 11 3.65 -3.23 -15.89
N ILE A 12 3.44 -2.92 -17.18
CA ILE A 12 4.28 -2.01 -17.96
C ILE A 12 4.18 -0.60 -17.37
N GLY A 13 2.99 -0.15 -17.00
CA GLY A 13 2.75 1.14 -16.37
C GLY A 13 3.52 1.32 -15.07
N GLY A 14 3.53 0.31 -14.21
CA GLY A 14 4.32 0.30 -12.99
C GLY A 14 5.82 0.38 -13.26
N PHE A 15 6.31 -0.40 -14.23
CA PHE A 15 7.73 -0.36 -14.63
C PHE A 15 8.13 1.01 -15.19
N LEU A 16 7.28 1.62 -16.03
CA LEU A 16 7.48 2.96 -16.55
C LEU A 16 7.47 4.01 -15.43
N CYS A 17 6.60 3.91 -14.43
CA CYS A 17 6.58 4.81 -13.28
C CYS A 17 7.93 4.81 -12.54
N TRP A 18 8.52 3.62 -12.33
CA TRP A 18 9.83 3.51 -11.68
C TRP A 18 10.97 4.06 -12.55
N GLN A 19 10.98 3.75 -13.85
CA GLN A 19 12.05 4.20 -14.72
C GLN A 19 12.03 5.72 -14.94
N THR A 20 10.85 6.32 -14.98
CA THR A 20 10.64 7.75 -15.24
C THR A 20 10.78 8.65 -14.02
N GLU A 21 10.84 8.07 -12.81
CA GLU A 21 11.18 8.80 -11.60
C GLU A 21 12.52 9.55 -11.73
N ARG A 22 13.47 8.99 -12.50
CA ARG A 22 14.77 9.63 -12.80
C ARG A 22 14.65 10.91 -13.62
N PHE A 23 13.59 11.07 -14.41
CA PHE A 23 13.38 12.24 -15.27
C PHE A 23 12.60 13.36 -14.58
N GLY A 24 11.91 13.08 -13.48
CA GLY A 24 11.24 14.10 -12.69
C GLY A 24 10.27 13.53 -11.66
N VAL A 25 10.23 14.17 -10.50
CA VAL A 25 9.44 13.74 -9.34
C VAL A 25 7.91 13.75 -9.58
N LYS A 26 7.43 14.49 -10.59
CA LYS A 26 6.01 14.61 -10.92
C LYS A 26 5.54 13.62 -12.00
N VAL A 27 6.46 13.07 -12.78
CA VAL A 27 6.15 12.25 -13.97
C VAL A 27 5.48 10.91 -13.62
N PRO A 28 5.91 10.16 -12.57
CA PRO A 28 5.32 8.86 -12.24
C PRO A 28 3.82 8.91 -11.98
N ARG A 29 3.33 9.98 -11.36
CA ARG A 29 1.90 10.19 -11.03
C ARG A 29 1.03 10.28 -12.28
N TRP A 30 1.50 11.02 -13.28
CA TRP A 30 0.81 11.16 -14.56
C TRP A 30 0.79 9.86 -15.34
N ILE A 31 1.90 9.11 -15.33
CA ILE A 31 1.97 7.80 -15.99
C ILE A 31 0.99 6.83 -15.33
N ALA A 32 1.00 6.74 -14.00
CA ALA A 32 0.06 5.90 -13.25
C ALA A 32 -1.40 6.26 -13.55
N LEU A 33 -1.73 7.55 -13.65
CA LEU A 33 -3.07 8.00 -13.99
C LEU A 33 -3.46 7.61 -15.42
N ILE A 34 -2.55 7.79 -16.39
CA ILE A 34 -2.77 7.42 -17.80
C ILE A 34 -2.94 5.91 -17.94
N THR A 35 -2.11 5.11 -17.27
CA THR A 35 -2.16 3.64 -17.36
C THR A 35 -3.42 3.08 -16.71
N MET A 36 -3.85 3.63 -15.58
CA MET A 36 -5.12 3.26 -14.95
C MET A 36 -6.32 3.71 -15.78
N GLY A 37 -6.27 4.91 -16.36
CA GLY A 37 -7.28 5.41 -17.29
C GLY A 37 -7.43 4.49 -18.52
N LEU A 38 -6.31 4.08 -19.13
CA LEU A 38 -6.29 3.11 -20.23
C LEU A 38 -6.89 1.76 -19.82
N THR A 39 -6.54 1.26 -18.64
CA THR A 39 -7.06 -0.01 -18.12
C THR A 39 -8.58 0.07 -17.88
N LEU A 40 -9.06 1.17 -17.32
CA LEU A 40 -10.49 1.42 -17.12
C LEU A 40 -11.23 1.55 -18.46
N VAL A 41 -10.67 2.29 -19.43
CA VAL A 41 -11.25 2.44 -20.77
C VAL A 41 -11.33 1.09 -21.48
N LEU A 42 -10.31 0.25 -21.38
CA LEU A 42 -10.36 -1.11 -21.94
C LEU A 42 -11.41 -1.99 -21.26
N GLY A 43 -11.53 -1.89 -19.93
CA GLY A 43 -12.60 -2.55 -19.18
C GLY A 43 -14.00 -2.09 -19.64
N LEU A 44 -14.20 -0.77 -19.81
CA LEU A 44 -15.45 -0.20 -20.33
C LEU A 44 -15.70 -0.56 -21.80
N GLN A 45 -14.66 -0.70 -22.61
CA GLN A 45 -14.78 -1.12 -24.00
C GLN A 45 -15.23 -2.59 -24.07
N LEU A 46 -14.63 -3.47 -23.27
CA LEU A 46 -15.10 -4.84 -23.10
C LEU A 46 -16.53 -4.86 -22.57
N TRP A 47 -16.87 -3.92 -21.69
CA TRP A 47 -18.24 -3.72 -21.25
C TRP A 47 -19.16 -3.41 -22.43
N MET A 48 -18.93 -2.37 -23.21
CA MET A 48 -19.82 -2.02 -24.33
C MET A 48 -19.95 -3.11 -25.41
N GLN A 49 -18.95 -3.99 -25.56
CA GLN A 49 -18.98 -5.11 -26.50
C GLN A 49 -19.75 -6.33 -25.97
N GLY A 50 -19.91 -6.47 -24.65
CA GLY A 50 -20.69 -7.55 -24.06
C GLY A 50 -22.18 -7.35 -24.31
N GLY A 51 -22.84 -8.32 -24.94
CA GLY A 51 -24.30 -8.33 -25.02
C GLY A 51 -24.90 -8.76 -23.68
N TYR A 52 -25.14 -7.84 -22.74
CA TYR A 52 -25.80 -8.14 -21.46
C TYR A 52 -27.28 -8.40 -21.66
N SER A 53 -27.60 -9.60 -22.11
CA SER A 53 -28.95 -10.13 -22.01
C SER A 53 -29.03 -11.02 -20.77
N LEU A 54 -29.92 -10.67 -19.83
CA LEU A 54 -30.26 -11.49 -18.66
C LEU A 54 -30.93 -12.84 -19.04
N THR A 55 -31.06 -13.16 -20.32
CA THR A 55 -31.97 -14.18 -20.87
C THR A 55 -31.27 -15.31 -21.62
N GLN A 56 -29.96 -15.51 -21.46
CA GLN A 56 -29.28 -16.69 -22.04
C GLN A 56 -28.97 -17.74 -20.97
N SER A 57 -29.97 -18.58 -20.72
CA SER A 57 -29.78 -19.87 -20.05
C SER A 57 -29.33 -20.89 -21.09
N ALA A 58 -28.05 -20.85 -21.45
CA ALA A 58 -27.40 -21.96 -22.13
C ALA A 58 -26.48 -22.62 -21.09
N GLY A 59 -26.74 -23.86 -20.71
CA GLY A 59 -26.01 -24.61 -19.67
C GLY A 59 -24.55 -24.96 -20.00
N ILE A 60 -23.88 -24.14 -20.80
CA ILE A 60 -22.49 -24.25 -21.24
C ILE A 60 -21.75 -23.04 -20.66
N PRO A 61 -20.54 -23.17 -20.10
CA PRO A 61 -19.75 -22.02 -19.67
C PRO A 61 -19.47 -21.11 -20.88
N GLN A 62 -20.22 -20.01 -20.99
CA GLN A 62 -20.09 -19.05 -22.08
C GLN A 62 -19.28 -17.86 -21.59
N TRP A 63 -18.00 -17.83 -21.97
CA TRP A 63 -17.14 -16.66 -21.75
C TRP A 63 -17.38 -15.64 -22.86
N GLN A 64 -17.40 -14.35 -22.51
CA GLN A 64 -17.52 -13.29 -23.53
C GLN A 64 -16.26 -13.20 -24.39
N SER A 65 -15.11 -13.50 -23.79
CA SER A 65 -13.83 -13.60 -24.46
C SER A 65 -12.97 -14.64 -23.75
N GLU A 66 -12.26 -15.44 -24.52
CA GLU A 66 -11.32 -16.45 -24.03
C GLU A 66 -9.97 -16.25 -24.72
N PHE A 67 -8.90 -16.51 -23.98
CA PHE A 67 -7.53 -16.53 -24.48
C PHE A 67 -6.79 -17.69 -23.82
N VAL A 68 -6.37 -18.64 -24.65
CA VAL A 68 -5.63 -19.83 -24.22
C VAL A 68 -4.28 -19.84 -24.91
N LEU A 69 -3.21 -19.90 -24.12
CA LEU A 69 -1.84 -20.06 -24.61
C LEU A 69 -1.13 -21.15 -23.81
N PRO A 70 -0.61 -22.22 -24.43
CA PRO A 70 0.09 -23.27 -23.70
C PRO A 70 1.35 -22.70 -23.01
N TRP A 71 1.49 -22.93 -21.70
CA TRP A 71 2.61 -22.43 -20.92
C TRP A 71 3.55 -23.56 -20.48
N ILE A 72 3.03 -24.56 -19.78
CA ILE A 72 3.80 -25.73 -19.36
C ILE A 72 3.01 -27.01 -19.70
N PRO A 73 3.13 -27.50 -20.96
CA PRO A 73 2.36 -28.64 -21.45
C PRO A 73 2.57 -29.92 -20.62
N ARG A 74 3.74 -30.09 -19.99
CA ARG A 74 4.07 -31.26 -19.15
C ARG A 74 3.13 -31.42 -17.95
N PHE A 75 2.65 -30.31 -17.39
CA PHE A 75 1.73 -30.30 -16.26
C PHE A 75 0.29 -29.98 -16.68
N GLY A 76 0.02 -29.89 -17.98
CA GLY A 76 -1.27 -29.43 -18.49
C GLY A 76 -1.59 -27.97 -18.19
N ILE A 77 -0.59 -27.17 -17.78
CA ILE A 77 -0.79 -25.77 -17.39
C ILE A 77 -0.78 -24.89 -18.63
N SER A 78 -1.80 -24.06 -18.74
CA SER A 78 -1.93 -23.07 -19.82
C SER A 78 -2.22 -21.69 -19.24
N ILE A 79 -1.80 -20.65 -19.95
CA ILE A 79 -2.29 -19.30 -19.71
C ILE A 79 -3.70 -19.25 -20.28
N HIS A 80 -4.65 -19.63 -19.44
CA HIS A 80 -6.08 -19.59 -19.74
C HIS A 80 -6.69 -18.37 -19.03
N LEU A 81 -6.97 -17.35 -19.82
CA LEU A 81 -7.68 -16.15 -19.40
C LEU A 81 -9.08 -16.18 -20.00
N ALA A 82 -10.10 -15.98 -19.19
CA ALA A 82 -11.46 -15.81 -19.67
C ALA A 82 -12.16 -14.68 -18.91
N ILE A 83 -13.19 -14.12 -19.53
CA ILE A 83 -13.98 -13.05 -18.92
C ILE A 83 -15.47 -13.42 -18.94
N ASP A 84 -16.09 -13.23 -17.78
CA ASP A 84 -17.53 -13.35 -17.56
C ASP A 84 -18.08 -11.99 -17.06
N GLY A 85 -19.40 -11.84 -17.01
CA GLY A 85 -20.07 -10.64 -16.51
C GLY A 85 -19.64 -10.25 -15.09
N LEU A 86 -19.40 -11.22 -14.21
CA LEU A 86 -18.90 -10.96 -12.86
C LEU A 86 -17.43 -10.48 -12.87
N SER A 87 -16.55 -11.17 -13.59
CA SER A 87 -15.14 -10.77 -13.70
C SER A 87 -15.01 -9.38 -14.32
N LEU A 88 -15.81 -9.06 -15.34
CA LEU A 88 -15.83 -7.75 -15.95
C LEU A 88 -16.21 -6.64 -14.96
N LEU A 89 -17.24 -6.87 -14.13
CA LEU A 89 -17.63 -5.92 -13.08
C LEU A 89 -16.48 -5.67 -12.11
N MET A 90 -15.80 -6.73 -11.68
CA MET A 90 -14.65 -6.64 -10.77
C MET A 90 -13.45 -5.92 -11.41
N VAL A 91 -13.20 -6.13 -12.69
CA VAL A 91 -12.14 -5.45 -13.44
C VAL A 91 -12.41 -3.95 -13.55
N VAL A 92 -13.64 -3.56 -13.90
CA VAL A 92 -14.04 -2.14 -14.00
C VAL A 92 -13.94 -1.47 -12.63
N LEU A 93 -14.41 -2.14 -11.57
CA LEU A 93 -14.29 -1.68 -10.20
C LEU A 93 -12.82 -1.50 -9.79
N THR A 94 -11.97 -2.48 -10.09
CA THR A 94 -10.52 -2.42 -9.80
C THR A 94 -9.86 -1.26 -10.55
N GLY A 95 -10.23 -1.03 -11.82
CA GLY A 95 -9.77 0.11 -12.61
C GLY A 95 -10.17 1.45 -11.98
N LEU A 96 -11.45 1.59 -11.58
CA LEU A 96 -11.96 2.79 -10.94
C LEU A 96 -11.26 3.07 -9.60
N LEU A 97 -11.15 2.04 -8.75
CA LEU A 97 -10.44 2.13 -7.48
C LEU A 97 -8.96 2.48 -7.67
N GLY A 98 -8.31 1.95 -8.70
CA GLY A 98 -6.92 2.29 -8.99
C GLY A 98 -6.73 3.74 -9.45
N VAL A 99 -7.66 4.31 -10.25
CA VAL A 99 -7.65 5.75 -10.56
C VAL A 99 -7.82 6.57 -9.29
N LEU A 100 -8.78 6.21 -8.43
CA LEU A 100 -8.99 6.89 -7.15
C LEU A 100 -7.81 6.77 -6.19
N ALA A 101 -7.14 5.60 -6.15
CA ALA A 101 -5.95 5.38 -5.34
C ALA A 101 -4.80 6.30 -5.75
N VAL A 102 -4.58 6.47 -7.06
CA VAL A 102 -3.57 7.41 -7.60
C VAL A 102 -3.92 8.86 -7.27
N LEU A 103 -5.20 9.24 -7.35
CA LEU A 103 -5.65 10.59 -7.00
C LEU A 103 -5.52 10.89 -5.50
N CYS A 104 -5.83 9.91 -4.64
CA CYS A 104 -5.71 10.04 -3.20
C CYS A 104 -4.24 10.21 -2.77
N SER A 105 -3.33 9.45 -3.38
CA SER A 105 -1.90 9.52 -3.07
C SER A 105 -1.19 10.77 -3.63
N TRP A 106 -1.91 11.68 -4.29
CA TRP A 106 -1.30 12.81 -5.00
C TRP A 106 -0.62 13.84 -4.08
N ARG A 107 -1.06 13.98 -2.83
CA ARG A 107 -0.47 14.93 -1.87
C ARG A 107 0.40 14.28 -0.80
N GLU A 108 0.28 12.97 -0.61
CA GLU A 108 0.88 12.26 0.52
C GLU A 108 2.34 11.87 0.30
N ILE A 109 2.73 11.62 -0.96
CA ILE A 109 4.01 10.95 -1.24
C ILE A 109 5.07 11.99 -1.55
N GLU A 110 6.12 12.02 -0.72
CA GLU A 110 7.28 12.91 -0.91
C GLU A 110 8.59 12.17 -1.25
N LYS A 111 8.68 10.87 -0.96
CA LYS A 111 9.88 10.03 -1.21
C LYS A 111 9.54 8.82 -2.07
N TYR A 112 10.43 8.49 -3.00
CA TYR A 112 10.38 7.31 -3.90
C TYR A 112 9.03 7.10 -4.60
N GLN A 113 8.56 8.13 -5.31
CA GLN A 113 7.24 8.16 -5.96
C GLN A 113 7.11 7.07 -7.02
N GLY A 114 8.20 6.81 -7.76
CA GLY A 114 8.23 5.79 -8.80
C GLY A 114 8.07 4.40 -8.22
N PHE A 115 8.78 4.11 -7.12
CA PHE A 115 8.67 2.82 -6.43
C PHE A 115 7.27 2.62 -5.81
N PHE A 116 6.67 3.66 -5.22
CA PHE A 116 5.29 3.57 -4.73
C PHE A 116 4.30 3.22 -5.86
N HIS A 117 4.31 3.99 -6.94
CA HIS A 117 3.39 3.77 -8.05
C HIS A 117 3.63 2.45 -8.77
N LEU A 118 4.89 1.98 -8.85
CA LEU A 118 5.20 0.63 -9.35
C LEU A 118 4.48 -0.43 -8.52
N ASN A 119 4.65 -0.41 -7.20
CA ASN A 119 4.03 -1.40 -6.32
C ASN A 119 2.50 -1.33 -6.41
N LEU A 120 1.93 -0.11 -6.41
CA LEU A 120 0.48 0.07 -6.57
C LEU A 120 -0.05 -0.52 -7.89
N MET A 121 0.63 -0.27 -9.02
CA MET A 121 0.22 -0.80 -10.32
C MET A 121 0.34 -2.33 -10.38
N TRP A 122 1.36 -2.92 -9.75
CA TRP A 122 1.53 -4.38 -9.73
C TRP A 122 0.47 -5.08 -8.88
N ILE A 123 0.02 -4.47 -7.77
CA ILE A 123 -1.12 -4.97 -6.99
C ILE A 123 -2.38 -4.96 -7.86
N LEU A 124 -2.69 -3.82 -8.49
CA LEU A 124 -3.89 -3.68 -9.32
C LEU A 124 -3.85 -4.62 -10.54
N GLY A 125 -2.71 -4.75 -11.21
CA GLY A 125 -2.51 -5.68 -12.31
C GLY A 125 -2.63 -7.15 -11.89
N GLY A 126 -2.10 -7.50 -10.71
CA GLY A 126 -2.25 -8.83 -10.13
C GLY A 126 -3.70 -9.15 -9.79
N VAL A 127 -4.43 -8.24 -9.14
CA VAL A 127 -5.87 -8.39 -8.85
C VAL A 127 -6.68 -8.58 -10.13
N ILE A 128 -6.41 -7.80 -11.18
CA ILE A 128 -7.03 -8.00 -12.50
C ILE A 128 -6.71 -9.42 -13.03
N GLY A 129 -5.46 -9.85 -12.95
CA GLY A 129 -5.05 -11.21 -13.33
C GLY A 129 -5.79 -12.31 -12.56
N VAL A 130 -6.00 -12.14 -11.25
CA VAL A 130 -6.78 -13.06 -10.41
C VAL A 130 -8.21 -13.21 -10.90
N PHE A 131 -8.86 -12.13 -11.34
CA PHE A 131 -10.24 -12.18 -11.86
C PHE A 131 -10.37 -12.74 -13.27
N LEU A 132 -9.30 -12.68 -14.08
CA LEU A 132 -9.27 -13.20 -15.45
C LEU A 132 -8.79 -14.66 -15.53
N ALA A 133 -8.03 -15.14 -14.55
CA ALA A 133 -7.42 -16.46 -14.60
C ALA A 133 -8.46 -17.58 -14.36
N ILE A 134 -8.59 -18.48 -15.34
CA ILE A 134 -9.39 -19.71 -15.22
C ILE A 134 -8.55 -20.90 -14.77
N ASP A 135 -7.29 -20.96 -15.22
CA ASP A 135 -6.36 -21.99 -14.79
C ASP A 135 -5.99 -21.78 -13.31
N MET A 136 -6.18 -22.81 -12.48
CA MET A 136 -5.91 -22.76 -11.04
C MET A 136 -4.46 -22.40 -10.71
N PHE A 137 -3.50 -22.82 -11.55
CA PHE A 137 -2.10 -22.48 -11.34
C PHE A 137 -1.84 -20.99 -11.63
N LEU A 138 -2.41 -20.48 -12.71
CA LEU A 138 -2.30 -19.06 -13.08
C LEU A 138 -2.98 -18.16 -12.04
N PHE A 139 -4.15 -18.57 -11.55
CA PHE A 139 -4.87 -17.89 -10.46
C PHE A 139 -4.00 -17.78 -9.21
N PHE A 140 -3.44 -18.90 -8.75
CA PHE A 140 -2.56 -18.93 -7.59
C PHE A 140 -1.32 -18.07 -7.79
N PHE A 141 -0.74 -18.09 -8.99
CA PHE A 141 0.42 -17.27 -9.32
C PHE A 141 0.12 -15.76 -9.23
N PHE A 142 -0.99 -15.29 -9.80
CA PHE A 142 -1.40 -13.89 -9.67
C PHE A 142 -1.77 -13.50 -8.24
N TRP A 143 -2.37 -14.43 -7.50
CA TRP A 143 -2.72 -14.24 -6.09
C TRP A 143 -1.48 -13.98 -5.23
N GLU A 144 -0.45 -14.81 -5.34
CA GLU A 144 0.81 -14.60 -4.61
C GLU A 144 1.58 -13.39 -5.14
N MET A 145 1.55 -13.16 -6.45
CA MET A 145 2.24 -12.04 -7.06
C MET A 145 1.75 -10.68 -6.54
N MET A 146 0.45 -10.49 -6.31
CA MET A 146 -0.06 -9.22 -5.78
C MET A 146 0.27 -9.00 -4.29
N LEU A 147 0.45 -10.08 -3.51
CA LEU A 147 0.77 -9.99 -2.09
C LEU A 147 2.18 -9.42 -1.84
N VAL A 148 3.14 -9.73 -2.72
CA VAL A 148 4.53 -9.27 -2.59
C VAL A 148 4.63 -7.73 -2.66
N PRO A 149 4.11 -7.03 -3.68
CA PRO A 149 4.07 -5.56 -3.72
C PRO A 149 3.22 -4.94 -2.61
N MET A 150 2.12 -5.60 -2.20
CA MET A 150 1.29 -5.13 -1.09
C MET A 150 2.08 -5.09 0.22
N TYR A 151 2.89 -6.11 0.48
CA TYR A 151 3.80 -6.13 1.62
C TYR A 151 4.78 -4.95 1.59
N PHE A 152 5.38 -4.65 0.44
CA PHE A 152 6.29 -3.51 0.30
C PHE A 152 5.62 -2.16 0.58
N LEU A 153 4.37 -1.96 0.12
CA LEU A 153 3.65 -0.72 0.42
C LEU A 153 3.42 -0.53 1.91
N ILE A 154 2.99 -1.57 2.62
CA ILE A 154 2.72 -1.49 4.06
C ILE A 154 4.03 -1.33 4.84
N ALA A 155 5.08 -2.06 4.48
CA ALA A 155 6.35 -2.03 5.21
C ALA A 155 7.08 -0.68 5.06
N LEU A 156 6.97 -0.01 3.91
CA LEU A 156 7.76 1.19 3.60
C LEU A 156 6.98 2.50 3.75
N TRP A 157 5.67 2.50 3.47
CA TRP A 157 4.79 3.67 3.58
C TRP A 157 3.69 3.53 4.64
N GLY A 158 3.60 2.39 5.32
CA GLY A 158 2.70 2.24 6.45
C GLY A 158 3.12 3.13 7.62
N HIS A 159 2.23 4.02 8.04
CA HIS A 159 2.43 4.83 9.23
C HIS A 159 2.50 3.92 10.47
N LYS A 160 3.46 4.18 11.35
CA LYS A 160 3.52 3.50 12.66
C LYS A 160 2.24 3.88 13.41
N ALA A 161 1.43 2.88 13.76
CA ALA A 161 0.33 3.09 14.68
C ALA A 161 0.90 3.70 15.96
N SER A 162 0.26 4.75 16.48
CA SER A 162 0.55 5.30 17.81
C SER A 162 0.13 4.29 18.89
N ASP A 163 0.80 3.15 18.96
CA ASP A 163 1.00 2.48 20.24
C ASP A 163 2.23 3.15 20.84
N GLY A 164 1.99 3.97 21.87
CA GLY A 164 2.98 4.74 22.60
C GLY A 164 3.93 3.86 23.40
N LYS A 165 4.70 3.02 22.71
CA LYS A 165 5.86 2.35 23.28
C LYS A 165 7.09 3.02 22.71
N ASN A 166 7.63 3.93 23.52
CA ASN A 166 8.94 4.54 23.40
C ASN A 166 9.99 3.50 22.97
N ALA A 167 10.22 3.39 21.66
CA ALA A 167 11.31 2.60 21.08
C ALA A 167 12.50 3.50 20.72
N TYR A 168 12.77 4.52 21.54
CA TYR A 168 13.94 5.41 21.46
C TYR A 168 14.66 5.54 22.82
N HIS A 169 14.65 4.49 23.63
CA HIS A 169 15.53 4.37 24.80
C HIS A 169 16.06 2.94 24.95
N SER A 170 16.83 2.51 23.95
CA SER A 170 17.65 1.29 24.00
C SER A 170 18.87 1.53 23.11
N GLY A 171 20.07 1.82 23.62
CA GLY A 171 20.49 1.78 25.00
C GLY A 171 21.79 2.56 25.23
N HIS A 172 21.68 3.71 25.89
CA HIS A 172 22.85 4.35 26.50
C HIS A 172 22.54 5.16 27.77
N GLN A 173 21.38 4.94 28.39
CA GLN A 173 20.96 5.71 29.56
C GLN A 173 20.18 4.88 30.59
N VAL A 174 20.59 3.63 30.83
CA VAL A 174 20.08 2.78 31.93
C VAL A 174 21.23 2.10 32.70
N LEU A 175 22.46 2.60 32.57
CA LEU A 175 23.63 2.06 33.31
C LEU A 175 24.33 3.10 34.21
N HIS A 176 23.70 4.25 34.44
CA HIS A 176 24.29 5.34 35.25
C HIS A 176 23.54 5.65 36.55
N LEU A 177 22.59 4.79 36.95
CA LEU A 177 21.71 5.10 38.08
C LEU A 177 21.64 4.07 39.20
N TYR A 178 22.58 3.13 39.32
CA TYR A 178 22.74 2.40 40.58
C TYR A 178 24.19 1.94 40.82
N PRO A 179 25.08 2.82 41.30
CA PRO A 179 26.27 2.39 42.02
C PRO A 179 25.90 2.08 43.48
N GLY A 180 26.01 0.81 43.84
CA GLY A 180 26.59 0.28 45.08
C GLY A 180 26.15 0.83 46.44
N GLU A 181 25.50 -0.02 47.23
CA GLU A 181 25.66 0.00 48.69
C GLU A 181 27.12 -0.25 49.08
N ARG A 182 27.74 0.66 49.86
CA ARG A 182 28.33 0.42 51.20
C ARG A 182 29.13 1.62 51.67
N SER A 183 28.83 2.12 52.87
CA SER A 183 29.76 2.22 54.01
C SER A 183 29.18 3.21 55.02
N GLY A 184 29.01 2.76 56.25
CA GLY A 184 28.58 3.61 57.35
C GLY A 184 29.68 4.58 57.79
N ASP A 185 29.25 5.69 58.38
CA ASP A 185 29.93 6.54 59.37
C ASP A 185 28.81 7.47 59.92
N ALA A 186 28.36 7.27 61.16
CA ALA A 186 28.89 7.86 62.40
C ALA A 186 28.40 9.30 62.65
N ASP A 187 27.53 9.40 63.67
CA ASP A 187 27.33 10.49 64.65
C ASP A 187 27.83 11.91 64.35
N CYS A 188 26.96 12.92 64.58
CA CYS A 188 27.16 13.82 65.73
C CYS A 188 25.94 14.73 66.02
N HIS A 189 25.76 14.96 67.32
CA HIS A 189 24.76 15.75 68.02
C HIS A 189 24.76 17.27 67.74
N SER A 190 23.64 17.88 68.17
CA SER A 190 23.58 19.09 69.02
C SER A 190 23.17 20.42 68.37
N GLY A 191 22.26 21.12 69.05
CA GLY A 191 22.41 22.58 69.22
C GLY A 191 21.38 23.49 68.57
N ALA A 192 20.30 23.74 69.32
CA ALA A 192 19.66 25.05 69.57
C ALA A 192 19.97 26.27 68.66
N GLY A 193 18.90 26.95 68.24
CA GLY A 193 18.76 28.39 68.52
C GLY A 193 18.57 29.35 67.33
N LEU A 194 17.47 30.13 67.43
CA LEU A 194 17.34 31.56 67.03
C LEU A 194 17.36 31.84 65.50
N ARG A 195 16.54 32.70 64.87
CA ARG A 195 15.57 33.75 65.24
C ARG A 195 14.76 34.12 63.95
N PRO A 196 13.62 34.82 64.07
CA PRO A 196 12.77 35.25 62.96
C PRO A 196 13.09 36.69 62.51
N LEU A 197 12.76 37.06 61.25
CA LEU A 197 12.65 38.47 60.84
C LEU A 197 11.70 38.64 59.63
N GLN A 198 10.54 39.25 59.90
CA GLN A 198 9.71 39.94 58.91
C GLN A 198 10.44 41.13 58.28
N ARG A 199 10.19 41.47 57.00
CA ARG A 199 9.64 42.79 56.59
C ARG A 199 9.54 43.00 55.06
N HIS A 200 8.50 43.77 54.71
CA HIS A 200 8.27 44.61 53.52
C HIS A 200 7.87 43.91 52.20
N ARG A 201 6.60 43.97 51.77
CA ARG A 201 5.73 45.11 51.36
C ARG A 201 6.15 45.73 50.01
N ARG A 202 5.41 45.39 48.94
CA ARG A 202 4.64 46.37 48.16
C ARG A 202 3.61 45.64 47.27
N VAL A 203 2.35 45.97 47.50
CA VAL A 203 1.20 45.65 46.67
C VAL A 203 1.03 46.84 45.75
N ASP A 204 1.03 46.60 44.45
CA ASP A 204 0.64 47.55 43.42
C ASP A 204 -0.88 47.58 43.30
N LEU A 205 -1.48 48.78 43.41
CA LEU A 205 -2.80 49.05 42.87
C LEU A 205 -2.85 50.53 42.46
N GLN A 206 -2.89 50.78 41.16
CA GLN A 206 -3.33 52.03 40.56
C GLN A 206 -4.72 51.80 39.97
N LEU A 207 -5.61 52.77 40.25
CA LEU A 207 -6.97 53.00 39.72
C LEU A 207 -8.10 52.09 40.22
#